data_AF-A0A9P0KV35-F1
#
_entry.id   AF-A0A9P0KV35-F1
#
_cell.length_a   1.000
_cell.length_b   1.000
_cell.length_c   1.000
_cell.angle_alpha   90.00
_cell.angle_beta   90.00
_cell.angle_gamma   90.00
#
_symmetry.space_group_name_H-M   'P 1'
#
loop_
_entity.id
_entity.type
_entity.pdbx_description
1 polymer ?
#
loop_
_entity_poly.entity_id
_entity_poly.type
_entity_poly.pdbx_seq_one_letter_code
_entity_poly.pdbx_strand_id
1 'polypeptide(L)'
;MSWKQGLDCYTDSIKVKISEKYKPPLRINLPMTYAQRLVLNKQTQDSNLYYEFGLENSVLDQIKAWRGSRHQMLQERKIKLEKARDEIKECLQQIEQKTGNSTINTKNIESSSDNAVYQSMNHHSNILTPIPLSCTKNQVTMEVKDKNINISDFENDTYSPFDNMELKSINDIEELAQIWGQSWKLF
;
A
#
# COMPACT_ATOMS: atom_id res chain seq x y z
N MET A 1 65.46 19.92 -11.79
CA MET A 1 66.55 18.93 -11.72
C MET A 1 66.84 18.46 -13.13
N SER A 2 68.01 18.85 -13.63
CA SER A 2 68.45 18.67 -15.01
C SER A 2 69.23 17.36 -15.12
N TRP A 3 68.72 16.40 -15.88
CA TRP A 3 69.50 15.23 -16.29
C TRP A 3 70.14 15.53 -17.65
N LYS A 4 71.28 16.22 -17.63
CA LYS A 4 72.16 16.31 -18.80
C LYS A 4 73.60 16.08 -18.38
N GLN A 5 73.98 14.81 -18.41
CA GLN A 5 75.31 14.24 -18.64
C GLN A 5 75.07 12.73 -18.66
N GLY A 6 75.44 11.94 -19.66
CA GLY A 6 76.27 12.16 -20.84
C GLY A 6 76.65 10.76 -21.26
N LEU A 7 76.22 10.34 -22.44
CA LEU A 7 76.78 9.20 -23.16
C LEU A 7 76.21 9.34 -24.56
N ASP A 8 76.82 10.22 -25.35
CA ASP A 8 76.77 10.04 -26.80
C ASP A 8 77.50 8.71 -27.02
N CYS A 9 76.77 7.60 -26.95
CA CYS A 9 77.40 6.31 -27.12
C CYS A 9 77.96 6.30 -28.56
N TYR A 10 79.19 5.82 -28.74
CA TYR A 10 79.88 5.81 -30.03
C TYR A 10 79.01 5.20 -31.17
N THR A 11 78.02 4.40 -30.79
CA THR A 11 77.04 3.76 -31.67
C THR A 11 75.80 4.60 -32.02
N ASP A 12 75.49 5.67 -31.28
CA ASP A 12 74.28 6.50 -31.53
C ASP A 12 74.39 7.34 -32.82
N SER A 13 75.60 7.70 -33.23
CA SER A 13 75.85 8.41 -34.49
C SER A 13 75.91 7.47 -35.71
N ILE A 14 75.78 6.16 -35.50
CA ILE A 14 75.76 5.15 -36.56
C ILE A 14 74.33 4.99 -37.08
N LYS A 15 74.08 5.42 -38.32
CA LYS A 15 72.79 5.22 -38.99
C LYS A 15 72.58 3.73 -39.31
N VAL A 16 71.85 3.04 -38.46
CA VAL A 16 71.46 1.64 -38.70
C VAL A 16 70.12 1.57 -39.45
N LYS A 17 70.04 0.70 -40.45
CA LYS A 17 68.78 0.37 -41.11
C LYS A 17 68.22 -0.91 -40.51
N ILE A 18 67.16 -0.77 -39.71
CA ILE A 18 66.47 -1.92 -39.14
C ILE A 18 65.68 -2.61 -40.25
N SER A 19 65.87 -3.92 -40.39
CA SER A 19 65.08 -4.74 -41.31
C SER A 19 63.67 -4.98 -40.77
N GLU A 20 62.71 -5.27 -41.65
CA GLU A 20 61.29 -5.46 -41.29
C GLU A 20 61.08 -6.52 -40.20
N LYS A 21 61.92 -7.57 -40.18
CA LYS A 21 61.87 -8.64 -39.17
C LYS A 21 62.12 -8.20 -37.73
N TYR A 22 62.70 -7.03 -37.51
CA TYR A 22 62.94 -6.45 -36.18
C TYR A 22 62.05 -5.24 -35.90
N LYS A 23 61.16 -4.86 -36.83
CA LYS A 23 60.14 -3.84 -36.54
C LYS A 23 59.05 -4.49 -35.69
N PRO A 24 58.50 -3.77 -34.69
CA PRO A 24 57.32 -4.23 -33.98
C PRO A 24 56.18 -4.54 -34.96
N PRO A 25 55.37 -5.59 -34.74
CA PRO A 25 54.24 -5.90 -35.58
C PRO A 25 53.26 -4.73 -35.69
N LEU A 26 52.73 -4.48 -36.90
CA LEU A 26 51.74 -3.43 -37.12
C LEU A 26 50.52 -3.67 -36.24
N ARG A 27 49.98 -2.58 -35.66
CA ARG A 27 48.72 -2.64 -34.91
C ARG A 27 47.58 -2.80 -35.91
N ILE A 28 46.81 -3.87 -35.75
CA ILE A 28 45.56 -4.04 -36.47
C ILE A 28 44.55 -3.01 -35.95
N ASN A 29 43.97 -2.23 -36.84
CA ASN A 29 42.92 -1.28 -36.52
C ASN A 29 41.65 -1.68 -37.26
N LEU A 30 40.50 -1.33 -36.70
CA LEU A 30 39.22 -1.51 -37.40
C LEU A 30 39.19 -0.62 -38.64
N PRO A 31 38.57 -1.06 -39.75
CA PRO A 31 38.27 -0.19 -40.89
C PRO A 31 37.56 1.08 -40.40
N MET A 32 37.86 2.21 -41.04
CA MET A 32 37.37 3.53 -40.59
C MET A 32 35.84 3.57 -40.42
N THR A 33 35.11 2.88 -41.29
CA THR A 33 33.65 2.77 -41.25
C THR A 33 33.13 2.09 -39.98
N TYR A 34 33.85 1.08 -39.47
CA TYR A 34 33.50 0.40 -38.22
C TYR A 34 33.81 1.28 -37.01
N ALA A 35 34.96 1.95 -36.99
CA ALA A 35 35.32 2.85 -35.90
C ALA A 35 34.30 4.00 -35.74
N GLN A 36 33.87 4.60 -36.85
CA GLN A 36 32.87 5.67 -36.86
C GLN A 36 31.50 5.21 -36.34
N ARG A 37 31.06 4.00 -36.75
CA ARG A 37 29.79 3.44 -36.28
C ARG A 37 29.78 3.22 -34.77
N LEU A 38 30.89 2.76 -34.20
CA LEU A 38 31.01 2.56 -32.76
C LEU A 38 30.94 3.89 -32.00
N VAL A 39 31.55 4.95 -32.52
CA VAL A 39 31.48 6.30 -31.92
C VAL A 39 30.05 6.83 -31.93
N LEU A 40 29.34 6.71 -33.07
CA LEU A 40 27.94 7.12 -33.17
C LEU A 40 27.04 6.33 -32.21
N ASN A 41 27.21 5.01 -32.16
CA ASN A 41 26.46 4.17 -31.23
C ASN A 41 26.74 4.53 -29.77
N LYS A 42 28.00 4.80 -29.41
CA LYS A 42 28.34 5.24 -28.06
C LYS A 42 27.62 6.55 -27.71
N GLN A 43 27.62 7.51 -28.63
CA GLN A 43 26.92 8.78 -28.42
C GLN A 43 25.41 8.61 -28.26
N THR A 44 24.78 7.65 -28.98
CA THR A 44 23.37 7.31 -28.78
C THR A 44 23.08 6.54 -27.48
N GLN A 45 24.06 5.81 -26.94
CA GLN A 45 23.91 5.13 -25.65
C GLN A 45 24.05 6.13 -24.49
N ASP A 46 25.04 7.02 -24.58
CA ASP A 46 25.29 8.06 -23.59
C ASP A 46 24.14 9.09 -23.55
N SER A 47 23.44 9.31 -24.67
CA SER A 47 22.35 10.29 -24.75
C SER A 47 21.00 9.80 -24.21
N ASN A 48 20.82 8.51 -23.89
CA ASN A 48 19.46 7.95 -23.86
C ASN A 48 18.96 7.33 -22.56
N LEU A 49 19.71 7.29 -21.45
CA LEU A 49 19.19 6.65 -20.22
C LEU A 49 19.74 7.27 -18.93
N TYR A 50 19.70 8.61 -18.79
CA TYR A 50 19.86 9.19 -17.45
C TYR A 50 18.54 9.08 -16.70
N TYR A 51 18.33 7.94 -16.05
CA TYR A 51 17.17 7.72 -15.21
C TYR A 51 17.45 8.20 -13.78
N GLU A 52 16.74 9.26 -13.35
CA GLU A 52 17.01 9.96 -12.08
C GLU A 52 16.26 9.33 -10.87
N PHE A 53 15.48 8.27 -11.07
CA PHE A 53 14.70 7.59 -10.03
C PHE A 53 13.77 8.51 -9.19
N GLY A 54 13.40 9.69 -9.73
CA GLY A 54 12.61 10.68 -8.99
C GLY A 54 11.22 10.17 -8.60
N LEU A 55 10.60 9.36 -9.45
CA LEU A 55 9.29 8.77 -9.18
C LEU A 55 9.37 7.73 -8.06
N GLU A 56 10.37 6.85 -8.10
CA GLU A 56 10.59 5.82 -7.09
C GLU A 56 10.79 6.44 -5.71
N ASN A 57 11.62 7.46 -5.63
CA ASN A 57 11.87 8.16 -4.38
C ASN A 57 10.58 8.77 -3.83
N SER A 58 9.79 9.44 -4.69
CA SER A 58 8.48 10.00 -4.31
C SER A 58 7.49 8.93 -3.83
N VAL A 59 7.40 7.81 -4.55
CA VAL A 59 6.51 6.69 -4.19
C VAL A 59 6.95 6.06 -2.87
N LEU A 60 8.25 5.86 -2.65
CA LEU A 60 8.78 5.32 -1.40
C LEU A 60 8.44 6.21 -0.21
N ASP A 61 8.53 7.53 -0.36
CA ASP A 61 8.21 8.47 0.71
C ASP A 61 6.71 8.48 1.04
N GLN A 62 5.84 8.42 0.03
CA GLN A 62 4.40 8.23 0.26
C GLN A 62 4.10 6.91 0.98
N ILE A 63 4.72 5.81 0.58
CA ILE A 63 4.53 4.50 1.23
C ILE A 63 4.97 4.55 2.69
N LYS A 64 6.09 5.20 3.01
CA LYS A 64 6.55 5.37 4.40
C LYS A 64 5.54 6.18 5.21
N ALA A 65 5.03 7.29 4.67
CA ALA A 65 4.02 8.10 5.33
C ALA A 65 2.75 7.30 5.63
N TRP A 66 2.23 6.54 4.67
CA TRP A 66 1.05 5.70 4.87
C TRP A 66 1.27 4.56 5.87
N ARG A 67 2.46 3.93 5.87
CA ARG A 67 2.81 2.93 6.87
C ARG A 67 2.84 3.54 8.27
N GLY A 68 3.44 4.72 8.43
CA GLY A 68 3.47 5.45 9.69
C GLY A 68 2.06 5.78 10.20
N SER A 69 1.22 6.36 9.35
CA SER A 69 -0.16 6.71 9.70
C SER A 69 -1.00 5.48 10.10
N ARG A 70 -0.92 4.39 9.33
CA ARG A 70 -1.61 3.13 9.68
C ARG A 70 -1.10 2.52 10.98
N HIS A 71 0.21 2.57 11.21
CA HIS A 71 0.80 2.05 12.44
C HIS A 71 0.31 2.85 13.66
N GLN A 72 0.31 4.18 13.57
CA GLN A 72 -0.21 5.05 14.62
C GLN A 72 -1.69 4.78 14.89
N MET A 73 -2.53 4.67 13.86
CA MET A 73 -3.95 4.36 14.02
C MET A 73 -4.18 3.03 14.76
N LEU A 74 -3.39 2.00 14.44
CA LEU A 74 -3.45 0.71 15.13
C LEU A 74 -2.98 0.80 16.58
N GLN A 75 -1.91 1.56 16.86
CA GLN A 75 -1.43 1.79 18.21
C GLN A 75 -2.47 2.53 19.06
N GLU A 76 -3.06 3.61 18.54
CA GLU A 76 -4.11 4.37 19.22
C GLU A 76 -5.33 3.50 19.50
N ARG A 77 -5.76 2.67 18.53
CA ARG A 77 -6.85 1.71 18.74
C ARG A 77 -6.51 0.71 19.84
N LYS A 78 -5.29 0.19 19.87
CA LYS A 78 -4.84 -0.75 20.90
C LYS A 78 -4.84 -0.10 22.29
N ILE A 79 -4.35 1.14 22.40
CA ILE A 79 -4.36 1.91 23.66
C ILE A 79 -5.79 2.14 24.15
N LYS A 80 -6.69 2.57 23.25
CA LYS A 80 -8.11 2.78 23.59
C LYS A 80 -8.78 1.50 24.09
N LEU A 81 -8.53 0.37 23.42
CA LEU A 81 -9.07 -0.93 23.82
C LEU A 81 -8.54 -1.38 25.19
N GLU A 82 -7.24 -1.20 25.45
CA GLU A 82 -6.67 -1.56 26.75
C GLU A 82 -7.24 -0.69 27.88
N LYS A 83 -7.37 0.62 27.65
CA LYS A 83 -8.00 1.53 28.60
C LYS A 83 -9.45 1.14 28.91
N ALA A 84 -10.25 0.83 27.87
CA ALA A 84 -11.63 0.39 28.06
C ALA A 84 -11.71 -0.94 28.83
N ARG A 85 -10.77 -1.87 28.60
CA ARG A 85 -10.69 -3.12 29.37
C ARG A 85 -10.38 -2.87 30.84
N ASP A 86 -9.48 -1.95 31.14
CA ASP A 86 -9.11 -1.62 32.51
C ASP A 86 -10.25 -0.88 33.24
N GLU A 87 -10.94 0.04 32.56
CA GLU A 87 -12.15 0.70 33.07
C GLU A 87 -13.27 -0.31 33.40
N ILE A 88 -13.49 -1.31 32.53
CA ILE A 88 -14.46 -2.39 32.78
C ILE A 88 -14.06 -3.23 34.00
N LYS A 89 -12.78 -3.61 34.12
CA LYS A 89 -12.29 -4.38 35.29
C LYS A 89 -12.46 -3.58 36.58
N GLU A 90 -12.16 -2.29 36.57
CA GLU A 90 -12.31 -1.43 37.74
C GLU A 90 -13.79 -1.31 38.14
N CYS A 91 -14.70 -1.13 37.18
CA CYS A 91 -16.14 -1.10 37.43
C CYS A 91 -16.65 -2.42 38.05
N LEU A 92 -16.22 -3.57 37.51
CA LEU A 92 -16.56 -4.88 38.05
C LEU A 92 -16.06 -5.07 39.49
N GLN A 93 -14.84 -4.64 39.79
CA GLN A 93 -14.26 -4.74 41.13
C GLN A 93 -15.01 -3.85 42.15
N GLN A 94 -15.48 -2.67 41.73
CA GLN A 94 -16.33 -1.81 42.55
C GLN A 94 -17.73 -2.41 42.78
N ILE A 95 -18.29 -3.10 41.78
CA ILE A 95 -19.57 -3.82 41.91
C ILE A 95 -19.43 -5.00 42.88
N GLU A 96 -18.35 -5.78 42.80
CA GLU A 96 -18.10 -6.90 43.72
C GLU A 96 -17.95 -6.43 45.18
N GLN A 97 -17.32 -5.27 45.41
CA GLN A 97 -17.22 -4.67 46.76
C GLN A 97 -18.56 -4.08 47.26
N LYS A 98 -19.48 -3.70 46.37
CA LYS A 98 -20.82 -3.18 46.73
C LYS A 98 -21.91 -4.26 46.82
N THR A 99 -21.76 -5.41 46.16
CA THR A 99 -22.75 -6.52 46.13
C THR A 99 -22.64 -7.43 47.35
N GLY A 100 -22.13 -6.91 48.47
CA GLY A 100 -22.28 -7.53 49.79
C GLY A 100 -23.66 -7.33 50.42
N ASN A 101 -24.51 -6.42 49.90
CA ASN A 101 -25.87 -6.21 50.39
C ASN A 101 -26.74 -5.55 49.30
N SER A 102 -27.57 -6.33 48.60
CA SER A 102 -28.98 -6.01 48.26
C SER A 102 -29.46 -6.88 47.09
N THR A 103 -30.26 -7.90 47.42
CA THR A 103 -31.29 -8.48 46.55
C THR A 103 -32.22 -7.36 46.06
N ILE A 104 -32.73 -7.41 44.81
CA ILE A 104 -34.11 -7.04 44.39
C ILE A 104 -34.27 -7.16 42.87
N ASN A 105 -35.13 -8.12 42.50
CA ASN A 105 -36.25 -8.12 41.55
C ASN A 105 -36.09 -7.71 40.06
N THR A 106 -36.36 -8.73 39.25
CA THR A 106 -37.04 -8.76 37.95
C THR A 106 -38.17 -7.73 37.79
N LYS A 107 -38.14 -6.95 36.70
CA LYS A 107 -39.34 -6.43 36.02
C LYS A 107 -39.14 -6.32 34.50
N ASN A 108 -40.12 -6.91 33.81
CA ASN A 108 -40.45 -6.91 32.39
C ASN A 108 -40.27 -5.56 31.67
N ILE A 109 -39.79 -5.59 30.43
CA ILE A 109 -40.16 -4.62 29.38
C ILE A 109 -40.35 -5.37 28.06
N GLU A 110 -41.44 -4.99 27.40
CA GLU A 110 -42.19 -5.69 26.37
C GLU A 110 -41.58 -5.61 24.96
N SER A 111 -41.98 -6.59 24.17
CA SER A 111 -41.86 -6.68 22.71
C SER A 111 -42.43 -5.45 22.00
N SER A 112 -41.64 -4.83 21.13
CA SER A 112 -42.16 -3.99 20.05
C SER A 112 -41.71 -4.56 18.71
N SER A 113 -42.70 -4.97 17.94
CA SER A 113 -42.63 -5.48 16.59
C SER A 113 -42.55 -4.31 15.61
N ASP A 114 -41.38 -4.07 15.01
CA ASP A 114 -41.25 -3.15 13.88
C ASP A 114 -40.91 -3.91 12.61
N ASN A 115 -41.92 -3.98 11.73
CA ASN A 115 -41.84 -4.55 10.40
C ASN A 115 -40.95 -3.66 9.51
N ALA A 116 -39.69 -4.05 9.33
CA ALA A 116 -38.85 -3.45 8.30
C ALA A 116 -39.24 -4.00 6.92
N VAL A 117 -39.86 -3.13 6.12
CA VAL A 117 -40.14 -3.33 4.69
C VAL A 117 -38.81 -3.52 3.96
N TYR A 118 -38.50 -4.74 3.53
CA TYR A 118 -37.41 -4.99 2.60
C TYR A 118 -37.79 -4.46 1.21
N GLN A 119 -37.35 -3.25 0.87
CA GLN A 119 -37.29 -2.86 -0.54
C GLN A 119 -36.14 -3.61 -1.21
N SER A 120 -36.47 -4.69 -1.90
CA SER A 120 -35.56 -5.40 -2.80
C SER A 120 -35.36 -4.58 -4.07
N MET A 121 -34.36 -3.70 -4.07
CA MET A 121 -33.85 -3.12 -5.32
C MET A 121 -32.94 -4.15 -6.00
N ASN A 122 -33.56 -4.96 -6.86
CA ASN A 122 -32.87 -5.90 -7.74
C ASN A 122 -32.05 -5.15 -8.80
N HIS A 123 -30.83 -4.75 -8.44
CA HIS A 123 -29.83 -4.22 -9.38
C HIS A 123 -28.52 -5.03 -9.31
N HIS A 124 -28.60 -6.37 -9.18
CA HIS A 124 -27.41 -7.22 -9.08
C HIS A 124 -27.06 -7.97 -10.39
N SER A 125 -27.56 -7.57 -11.56
CA SER A 125 -27.32 -8.36 -12.78
C SER A 125 -25.99 -8.10 -13.48
N ASN A 126 -25.23 -7.05 -13.12
CA ASN A 126 -24.02 -6.65 -13.87
C ASN A 126 -22.76 -6.38 -13.01
N ILE A 127 -22.77 -6.71 -11.71
CA ILE A 127 -21.64 -6.41 -10.80
C ILE A 127 -20.38 -7.26 -11.05
N LEU A 128 -20.47 -8.33 -11.84
CA LEU A 128 -19.34 -9.22 -12.13
C LEU A 128 -18.90 -9.20 -13.60
N THR A 129 -19.45 -8.30 -14.41
CA THR A 129 -19.04 -8.17 -15.81
C THR A 129 -18.08 -6.99 -15.96
N PRO A 130 -16.91 -7.19 -16.62
CA PRO A 130 -16.01 -6.09 -16.89
C PRO A 130 -16.70 -5.08 -17.81
N ILE A 131 -16.76 -3.82 -17.41
CA ILE A 131 -17.33 -2.74 -18.21
C ILE A 131 -16.40 -2.50 -19.41
N PRO A 132 -16.85 -2.75 -20.66
CA PRO A 132 -16.04 -2.47 -21.82
C PRO A 132 -15.93 -0.95 -21.99
N LEU A 133 -14.69 -0.44 -22.01
CA LEU A 133 -14.40 0.95 -22.32
C LEU A 133 -14.72 1.19 -23.80
N SER A 134 -15.79 1.93 -24.10
CA SER A 134 -16.04 2.47 -25.42
C SER A 134 -14.99 3.56 -25.72
N CYS A 135 -13.91 3.17 -26.40
CA CYS A 135 -12.97 4.12 -26.96
C CYS A 135 -13.60 4.79 -28.19
N THR A 136 -14.37 5.85 -27.96
CA THR A 136 -14.73 6.81 -29.02
C THR A 136 -13.51 7.70 -29.26
N LYS A 137 -12.82 7.46 -30.37
CA LYS A 137 -11.81 8.38 -30.90
C LYS A 137 -12.47 9.68 -31.37
N ASN A 138 -12.80 10.56 -30.45
CA ASN A 138 -13.12 11.95 -30.74
C ASN A 138 -12.22 12.80 -29.85
N GLN A 139 -11.41 13.65 -30.47
CA GLN A 139 -10.66 14.69 -29.79
C GLN A 139 -11.67 15.58 -29.06
N VAL A 140 -11.80 15.38 -27.75
CA VAL A 140 -12.55 16.29 -26.87
C VAL A 140 -11.52 17.23 -26.28
N THR A 141 -11.47 18.44 -26.83
CA THR A 141 -10.91 19.63 -26.19
C THR A 141 -11.47 19.69 -24.76
N MET A 142 -10.57 19.81 -23.79
CA MET A 142 -10.91 19.95 -22.37
C MET A 142 -11.54 21.34 -22.15
N GLU A 143 -12.82 21.49 -22.49
CA GLU A 143 -13.63 22.49 -21.82
C GLU A 143 -13.89 21.97 -20.40
N VAL A 144 -13.15 22.54 -19.46
CA VAL A 144 -13.42 22.45 -18.02
C VAL A 144 -14.74 23.18 -17.80
N LYS A 145 -15.84 22.48 -18.06
CA LYS A 145 -17.12 22.86 -17.52
C LYS A 145 -17.03 22.44 -16.06
N ASP A 146 -16.91 23.44 -15.18
CA ASP A 146 -16.98 23.31 -13.73
C ASP A 146 -18.30 22.61 -13.38
N LYS A 147 -18.30 21.29 -13.48
CA LYS A 147 -19.27 20.45 -12.81
C LYS A 147 -18.81 20.51 -11.37
N ASN A 148 -19.44 21.37 -10.59
CA ASN A 148 -19.32 21.37 -9.13
C ASN A 148 -19.59 19.93 -8.67
N ILE A 149 -18.52 19.16 -8.50
CA ILE A 149 -18.60 17.81 -7.95
C ILE A 149 -19.12 18.04 -6.54
N ASN A 150 -20.34 17.58 -6.27
CA ASN A 150 -20.94 17.69 -4.97
C ASN A 150 -20.17 16.74 -4.03
N ILE A 151 -19.26 17.30 -3.24
CA ILE A 151 -18.40 16.53 -2.33
C ILE A 151 -19.27 15.78 -1.29
N SER A 152 -20.46 16.32 -0.99
CA SER A 152 -21.47 15.70 -0.12
C SER A 152 -21.99 14.36 -0.62
N ASP A 153 -21.97 14.10 -1.93
CA ASP A 153 -22.40 12.79 -2.49
C ASP A 153 -21.37 11.68 -2.19
N PHE A 154 -20.16 12.04 -1.76
CA PHE A 154 -19.06 11.12 -1.43
C PHE A 154 -18.78 11.05 0.07
N GLU A 155 -19.43 11.89 0.88
CA GLU A 155 -19.49 11.72 2.33
C GLU A 155 -20.35 10.49 2.59
N ASN A 156 -19.68 9.34 2.66
CA ASN A 156 -20.30 8.07 2.99
C ASN A 156 -21.04 8.23 4.32
N ASP A 157 -22.33 7.90 4.34
CA ASP A 157 -23.06 7.59 5.56
C ASP A 157 -22.15 6.70 6.43
N THR A 158 -21.54 7.31 7.45
CA THR A 158 -20.47 6.68 8.24
C THR A 158 -21.03 5.68 9.23
N TYR A 159 -22.32 5.39 9.13
CA TYR A 159 -22.94 4.27 9.84
C TYR A 159 -22.46 3.00 9.16
N SER A 160 -21.45 2.37 9.76
CA SER A 160 -21.18 0.96 9.48
C SER A 160 -22.53 0.23 9.58
N PRO A 161 -22.89 -0.68 8.66
CA PRO A 161 -24.13 -1.44 8.74
C PRO A 161 -24.23 -2.28 10.04
N PHE A 162 -23.15 -2.31 10.82
CA PHE A 162 -23.04 -2.95 12.12
C PHE A 162 -22.98 -1.96 13.30
N ASP A 163 -22.92 -0.64 13.10
CA ASP A 163 -22.77 0.34 14.19
C ASP A 163 -24.01 0.41 15.10
N ASN A 164 -25.20 0.17 14.55
CA ASN A 164 -26.44 0.09 15.33
C ASN A 164 -26.78 -1.34 15.76
N MET A 165 -25.92 -2.32 15.45
CA MET A 165 -26.16 -3.72 15.83
C MET A 165 -25.55 -3.97 17.20
N GLU A 166 -26.34 -3.73 18.25
CA GLU A 166 -26.00 -4.20 19.59
C GLU A 166 -25.94 -5.73 19.59
N LEU A 167 -24.75 -6.29 19.86
CA LEU A 167 -24.57 -7.73 20.00
C LEU A 167 -25.29 -8.20 21.27
N LYS A 168 -26.41 -8.92 21.10
CA LYS A 168 -26.97 -9.70 22.19
C LYS A 168 -26.03 -10.86 22.47
N SER A 169 -25.37 -10.85 23.63
CA SER A 169 -24.66 -12.04 24.11
C SER A 169 -25.71 -13.09 24.44
N ILE A 170 -25.64 -14.23 23.77
CA ILE A 170 -26.46 -15.37 24.13
C ILE A 170 -26.08 -15.80 25.55
N ASN A 171 -27.08 -15.97 26.42
CA ASN A 171 -26.87 -16.47 27.76
C ASN A 171 -26.95 -18.00 27.71
N ASP A 172 -25.82 -18.65 27.41
CA ASP A 172 -25.74 -20.12 27.22
C ASP A 172 -26.43 -20.88 28.36
N ILE A 173 -26.35 -20.37 29.59
CA ILE A 173 -26.94 -20.99 30.79
C ILE A 173 -28.48 -20.95 30.77
N GLU A 174 -29.07 -19.83 30.34
CA GLU A 174 -30.53 -19.67 30.26
C GLU A 174 -31.12 -20.43 29.07
N GLU A 175 -30.42 -20.47 27.94
CA GLU A 175 -30.83 -21.29 26.79
C GLU A 175 -30.81 -22.79 27.13
N LEU A 176 -29.77 -23.25 27.83
CA LEU A 176 -29.70 -24.62 28.33
C LEU A 176 -30.84 -24.92 29.31
N ALA A 177 -31.18 -23.96 30.18
CA ALA A 177 -32.32 -24.09 31.09
C ALA A 177 -33.66 -24.16 30.34
N GLN A 178 -33.79 -23.51 29.18
CA GLN A 178 -35.00 -23.58 28.37
C GLN A 178 -35.14 -24.94 27.67
N ILE A 179 -34.06 -25.50 27.13
CA ILE A 179 -34.06 -26.85 26.53
C ILE A 179 -34.33 -27.91 27.59
N TRP A 180 -33.71 -27.80 28.76
CA TRP A 180 -33.85 -28.78 29.84
C TRP A 180 -35.10 -28.59 30.69
N GLY A 181 -35.63 -27.37 30.82
CA GLY A 181 -36.82 -27.05 31.61
C GLY A 181 -38.15 -27.27 30.89
N GLN A 182 -38.17 -27.22 29.56
CA GLN A 182 -39.40 -27.47 28.76
C GLN A 182 -39.71 -28.97 28.62
N SER A 183 -38.75 -29.86 28.91
CA SER A 183 -38.89 -31.31 28.71
C SER A 183 -39.52 -32.09 29.87
N TRP A 184 -39.81 -31.47 31.03
CA TRP A 184 -40.36 -32.19 32.20
C TRP A 184 -41.86 -31.93 32.44
N LYS A 185 -42.55 -31.22 31.55
CA LYS A 185 -44.01 -30.96 31.67
C LYS A 185 -44.90 -31.85 30.80
N LEU A 186 -44.36 -32.93 30.22
CA LEU A 186 -45.13 -33.89 29.41
C LEU A 186 -45.10 -35.34 29.95
N PHE A 187 -44.80 -35.52 31.24
CA PHE A 187 -45.10 -36.75 31.98
C PHE A 187 -45.73 -36.44 33.33
#